data_AF-A0A944Q5L1-F1
#
_entry.id   AF-A0A944Q5L1-F1
#
_cell.length_a   1.000
_cell.length_b   1.000
_cell.length_c   1.000
_cell.angle_alpha   90.00
_cell.angle_beta   90.00
_cell.angle_gamma   90.00
#
_symmetry.space_group_name_H-M   'P 1'
#
loop_
_entity.id
_entity.type
_entity.pdbx_description
1 polymer ?
#
loop_
_entity_poly.entity_id
_entity_poly.type
_entity_poly.pdbx_seq_one_letter_code
_entity_poly.pdbx_strand_id
1 'polypeptide(L)' 'MRLTENTEARRFYEKAGFAPDGVEAPWDVDGVAVHETRYARRLSAADAAALNRG' A
#
# COMPACT_ATOMS: atom_id res chain seq x y z
N MET A 1 7.01 -4.97 -14.94
CA MET A 1 5.72 -4.29 -14.65
C MET A 1 5.83 -3.61 -13.29
N ARG A 2 5.16 -2.48 -13.02
CA ARG A 2 5.23 -1.80 -11.71
C ARG A 2 3.85 -1.65 -11.08
N LEU A 3 3.75 -1.72 -9.75
CA LEU A 3 2.47 -1.45 -9.06
C LEU A 3 2.04 0.02 -9.16
N THR A 4 2.95 0.96 -9.44
CA THR A 4 2.63 2.37 -9.68
C THR A 4 1.71 2.60 -10.89
N GLU A 5 1.65 1.65 -11.83
CA GLU A 5 0.78 1.70 -13.02
C GLU A 5 -0.66 1.21 -12.72
N ASN A 6 -0.89 0.54 -11.58
CA ASN A 6 -2.21 0.05 -11.18
C ASN A 6 -3.06 1.19 -10.60
N THR A 7 -3.69 1.95 -11.48
CA THR A 7 -4.45 3.17 -11.13
C THR A 7 -5.61 2.90 -10.17
N GLU A 8 -6.29 1.75 -10.30
CA GLU A 8 -7.42 1.40 -9.42
C GLU A 8 -6.95 1.10 -7.99
N ALA A 9 -5.91 0.28 -7.84
CA ALA A 9 -5.32 -0.02 -6.53
C ALA A 9 -4.81 1.27 -5.86
N ARG A 10 -4.12 2.14 -6.61
CA ARG A 10 -3.67 3.43 -6.09
C ARG A 10 -4.81 4.25 -5.51
N ARG A 11 -5.90 4.42 -6.27
CA ARG A 11 -7.09 5.15 -5.82
C ARG A 11 -7.73 4.53 -4.59
N PHE A 12 -7.76 3.21 -4.48
CA PHE A 12 -8.27 2.52 -3.31
C PHE A 12 -7.48 2.88 -2.05
N TYR A 13 -6.15 2.76 -2.10
CA TYR A 13 -5.28 3.07 -0.96
C TYR A 13 -5.27 4.56 -0.61
N GLU A 14 -5.18 5.44 -1.62
CA GLU A 14 -5.20 6.90 -1.43
C GLU A 14 -6.52 7.35 -0.78
N LYS A 15 -7.67 6.80 -1.18
CA LYS A 15 -8.97 7.07 -0.55
C LYS A 15 -9.02 6.65 0.92
N ALA A 16 -8.28 5.62 1.31
CA ALA A 16 -8.16 5.17 2.69
C ALA A 16 -7.08 5.93 3.50
N GLY A 17 -6.47 6.98 2.93
CA GLY A 17 -5.46 7.80 3.58
C GLY A 17 -4.06 7.20 3.63
N PHE A 18 -3.80 6.19 2.80
CA PHE A 18 -2.45 5.65 2.61
C PHE A 18 -1.71 6.40 1.50
N ALA A 19 -0.40 6.46 1.61
CA ALA A 19 0.48 7.05 0.62
C ALA A 19 1.67 6.11 0.33
N PRO A 20 2.33 6.23 -0.84
CA PRO A 20 3.56 5.51 -1.10
C PRO A 20 4.60 5.80 -0.01
N ASP A 21 5.24 4.77 0.52
CA ASP A 21 6.31 4.93 1.52
C ASP A 21 7.68 5.25 0.89
N GLY A 22 7.76 5.25 -0.45
CA GLY A 22 8.96 5.51 -1.24
C GLY A 22 9.81 4.26 -1.52
N VAL A 23 9.41 3.09 -1.01
CA VAL A 23 10.10 1.83 -1.27
C VAL A 23 9.57 1.21 -2.56
N GLU A 24 10.48 0.91 -3.48
CA GLU A 24 10.23 0.03 -4.62
C GLU A 24 11.20 -1.16 -4.58
N ALA A 25 10.66 -2.37 -4.65
CA ALA A 25 11.45 -3.60 -4.67
C ALA A 25 10.88 -4.59 -5.69
N PRO A 26 11.72 -5.31 -6.45
CA PRO A 26 11.23 -6.36 -7.34
C PRO A 26 10.68 -7.54 -6.54
N TRP A 27 9.52 -8.04 -6.95
CA TRP A 27 8.86 -9.22 -6.43
C TRP A 27 8.41 -10.11 -7.60
N ASP A 28 8.56 -11.42 -7.46
CA ASP A 28 8.14 -12.37 -8.49
C ASP A 28 6.65 -12.69 -8.34
N VAL A 29 5.89 -12.49 -9.43
CA VAL A 29 4.49 -12.90 -9.54
C VAL A 29 4.37 -13.73 -10.81
N ASP A 30 4.15 -15.03 -10.64
CA ASP A 30 4.02 -15.99 -11.74
C ASP A 30 5.21 -15.92 -12.75
N GLY A 31 6.44 -15.77 -12.25
CA GLY A 31 7.64 -15.66 -13.06
C GLY A 31 7.87 -14.28 -13.69
N VAL A 32 7.02 -13.29 -13.37
CA VAL A 32 7.16 -11.90 -13.81
C VAL A 32 7.68 -11.05 -12.66
N ALA A 33 8.82 -10.39 -12.87
CA ALA A 33 9.33 -9.38 -11.95
C ALA A 33 8.43 -8.13 -11.96
N VAL A 34 7.63 -7.99 -10.91
CA VAL A 34 6.79 -6.82 -10.63
C VAL A 34 7.49 -5.96 -9.59
N HIS A 35 7.62 -4.66 -9.83
CA HIS A 35 8.12 -3.76 -8.79
C HIS A 35 6.99 -3.47 -7.81
N GLU A 36 7.10 -4.05 -6.62
CA GLU A 36 6.23 -3.78 -5.48
C GLU A 36 6.39 -2.32 -5.06
N THR A 37 5.27 -1.64 -4.87
CA THR A 37 5.19 -0.31 -4.26
C THR A 37 4.34 -0.42 -3.00
N ARG A 38 4.89 -0.01 -1.85
CA ARG A 38 4.19 -0.12 -0.57
C ARG A 38 3.44 1.16 -0.24
N TYR A 39 2.22 0.99 0.26
CA TYR A 39 1.36 2.07 0.71
C TYR A 39 1.26 2.02 2.23
N ALA A 40 1.64 3.11 2.89
CA ALA A 40 1.64 3.24 4.33
C ALA A 40 0.78 4.42 4.78
N ARG A 41 0.15 4.29 5.94
CA ARG A 41 -0.42 5.41 6.69
C ARG A 41 0.11 5.38 8.11
N ARG A 42 0.33 6.56 8.70
CA ARG A 42 0.64 6.61 10.13
C ARG A 42 -0.60 6.26 10.92
N LEU A 43 -0.48 5.31 11.84
CA LEU A 43 -1.53 4.98 12.79
C LEU A 43 -1.38 5.87 14.02
N SER A 44 -2.45 6.57 14.41
CA SER A 44 -2.50 7.21 15.72
C SER A 44 -2.84 6.18 16.81
N ALA A 45 -2.59 6.53 18.07
CA ALA A 45 -3.02 5.71 19.20
C ALA A 45 -4.56 5.53 19.22
N ALA A 46 -5.30 6.55 18.77
CA ALA A 46 -6.75 6.50 18.65
C ALA A 46 -7.22 5.56 17.52
N ASP A 47 -6.55 5.58 16.35
CA ASP A 47 -6.79 4.62 15.27
C ASP A 47 -6.57 3.19 15.73
N ALA A 48 -5.45 2.94 16.43
CA ALA A 48 -5.12 1.62 16.95
C ALA A 48 -6.16 1.15 17.99
N ALA A 49 -6.59 2.04 18.89
CA ALA A 49 -7.61 1.74 19.88
C ALA A 49 -9.01 1.54 19.28
N ALA A 50 -9.31 2.12 18.13
CA ALA A 50 -10.57 1.89 17.42
C ALA A 50 -10.59 0.50 16.75
N LEU A 51 -9.47 0.07 16.16
CA LEU A 51 -9.35 -1.25 15.52
C LEU A 51 -9.41 -2.41 16.51
N ASN A 52 -8.86 -2.23 17.72
CA ASN A 52 -8.86 -3.27 18.77
C ASN A 52 -10.22 -3.47 19.47
N ARG A 53 -11.24 -2.66 19.14
CA ARG A 53 -12.59 -2.76 19.72
C ARG A 53 -13.59 -3.48 18.82
N GLY A 54 -13.12 -4.08 17.72
CA GLY A 54 -13.91 -4.90 16.79
C GLY A 54 -13.92 -6.37 17.15
#